data_AF-J9G0U8-F1
#
_entry.id   AF-J9G0U8-F1
#
_cell.length_a   1.000
_cell.length_b   1.000
_cell.length_c   1.000
_cell.angle_alpha   90.00
_cell.angle_beta   90.00
_cell.angle_gamma   90.00
#
_symmetry.space_group_name_H-M   'P 1'
#
loop_
_entity.id
_entity.type
_entity.pdbx_description
1 polymer ?
#
loop_
_entity_poly.entity_id
_entity_poly.type
_entity_poly.pdbx_seq_one_letter_code
_entity_poly.pdbx_strand_id
1 'polypeptide(L)'
;MDKYGNDYHPLFHAGVYMLQPSDRNCEAVLFNARHGYKQAISREIPFAFAKAEQLNQEKEQIQLKKQTLTALQNQEFRMFLQPIVRGENAEICGAEAVSRWNHPQKGLLFPNV
;
A
#
# COMPACT_ATOMS: atom_id res chain seq x y z
N MET A 1 19.58 -10.11 46.41
CA MET A 1 18.94 -8.97 45.73
C MET A 1 19.05 -9.24 44.24
N ASP A 2 18.09 -10.00 43.71
CA ASP A 2 18.09 -10.40 42.30
C ASP A 2 17.80 -9.17 41.42
N LYS A 3 18.78 -8.79 40.61
CA LYS A 3 18.68 -7.74 39.57
C LYS A 3 18.49 -8.39 38.20
N TYR A 4 17.45 -9.20 38.04
CA TYR A 4 17.11 -9.76 36.73
C TYR A 4 15.61 -9.68 36.50
N GLY A 5 15.23 -8.78 35.60
CA GLY A 5 13.87 -8.61 35.12
C GLY A 5 13.83 -7.39 34.23
N ASN A 6 14.35 -7.50 33.01
CA ASN A 6 13.88 -6.57 31.97
C ASN A 6 12.38 -6.83 31.86
N ASP A 7 11.56 -5.84 32.22
CA ASP A 7 10.11 -5.91 32.05
C ASP A 7 9.80 -5.89 30.54
N TYR A 8 9.78 -7.09 29.94
CA TYR A 8 9.31 -7.27 28.58
C TYR A 8 7.78 -7.17 28.59
N HIS A 9 7.26 -6.00 28.23
CA HIS A 9 5.85 -5.85 27.90
C HIS A 9 5.63 -6.23 26.43
N PRO A 10 5.05 -7.41 26.12
CA PRO A 10 4.73 -7.73 24.74
C PRO A 10 3.72 -6.71 24.20
N LEU A 11 4.10 -6.05 23.11
CA LEU A 11 3.21 -5.15 22.36
C LEU A 11 2.37 -6.00 21.41
N PHE A 12 1.06 -6.04 21.67
CA PHE A 12 0.10 -6.72 20.81
C PHE A 12 -0.62 -5.71 19.92
N HIS A 13 -0.67 -6.02 18.63
CA HIS A 13 -1.48 -5.30 17.64
C HIS A 13 -2.50 -6.28 17.06
N ALA A 14 -3.76 -5.86 16.94
CA ALA A 14 -4.84 -6.71 16.44
C ALA A 14 -5.64 -6.03 15.32
N GLY A 15 -6.20 -6.86 14.43
CA GLY A 15 -7.09 -6.42 13.38
C GLY A 15 -8.48 -6.95 13.59
N VAL A 16 -9.47 -6.07 13.54
CA VAL A 16 -10.88 -6.43 13.75
C VAL A 16 -11.64 -6.24 12.45
N TYR A 17 -12.41 -7.25 12.05
CA TYR A 17 -13.34 -7.13 10.93
C TYR A 17 -14.75 -7.46 11.40
N MET A 18 -15.69 -6.57 11.08
CA MET A 18 -17.10 -6.77 11.37
C MET A 18 -17.72 -7.63 10.28
N LEU A 19 -18.10 -8.87 10.64
CA LEU A 19 -18.74 -9.81 9.73
C LEU A 19 -20.00 -9.20 9.11
N GLN A 20 -20.16 -9.40 7.82
CA GLN A 20 -21.31 -9.01 7.04
C GLN A 20 -22.20 -10.22 6.74
N PRO A 21 -23.52 -10.05 6.58
CA PRO A 21 -24.42 -11.15 6.21
C PRO A 21 -24.06 -11.82 4.88
N SER A 22 -23.32 -11.13 4.02
CA SER A 22 -22.84 -11.62 2.73
C SER A 22 -21.52 -12.39 2.79
N ASP A 23 -20.86 -12.45 3.95
CA ASP A 23 -19.59 -13.17 4.09
C ASP A 23 -19.82 -14.68 4.02
N ARG A 24 -19.09 -15.34 3.12
CA ARG A 24 -19.22 -16.80 2.88
C ARG A 24 -17.92 -17.58 3.04
N ASN A 25 -16.79 -16.91 3.22
CA ASN A 25 -15.47 -17.54 3.24
C ASN A 25 -14.63 -17.00 4.40
N CYS A 26 -14.21 -17.89 5.30
CA CYS A 26 -13.34 -17.57 6.44
C CYS A 26 -11.99 -16.99 6.02
N GLU A 27 -11.43 -17.43 4.89
CA GLU A 27 -10.17 -16.89 4.37
C GLU A 27 -10.32 -15.42 3.97
N ALA A 28 -11.44 -15.06 3.32
CA ALA A 28 -11.74 -13.67 2.96
C ALA A 28 -11.98 -12.81 4.21
N VAL A 29 -12.68 -13.35 5.22
CA VAL A 29 -12.89 -12.69 6.52
C VAL A 29 -11.55 -12.45 7.24
N LEU A 30 -10.67 -13.44 7.26
CA LEU A 30 -9.35 -13.32 7.89
C LEU A 30 -8.47 -12.33 7.14
N PHE A 31 -8.51 -12.36 5.80
CA PHE A 31 -7.86 -11.36 4.95
C PHE A 31 -8.36 -9.95 5.30
N ASN A 32 -9.67 -9.76 5.42
CA ASN A 32 -10.27 -8.50 5.84
C ASN A 32 -9.78 -8.05 7.24
N ALA A 33 -9.77 -8.94 8.23
CA ALA A 33 -9.26 -8.65 9.58
C ALA A 33 -7.77 -8.24 9.56
N ARG A 34 -6.96 -8.88 8.71
CA ARG A 34 -5.53 -8.54 8.55
C ARG A 34 -5.30 -7.10 8.10
N HIS A 35 -6.25 -6.45 7.43
CA HIS A 35 -6.15 -5.01 7.13
C HIS A 35 -6.20 -4.15 8.38
N GLY A 36 -7.11 -4.46 9.31
CA GLY A 36 -7.15 -3.81 10.62
C GLY A 36 -5.82 -3.98 11.35
N TYR A 37 -5.21 -5.16 11.27
CA TYR A 37 -3.91 -5.43 11.88
C TYR A 37 -2.79 -4.59 11.27
N LYS A 38 -2.72 -4.50 9.93
CA LYS A 38 -1.73 -3.65 9.24
C LYS A 38 -1.87 -2.18 9.65
N GLN A 39 -3.10 -1.68 9.78
CA GLN A 39 -3.36 -0.32 10.23
C GLN A 39 -3.00 -0.11 11.70
N ALA A 40 -3.25 -1.11 12.54
CA ALA A 40 -2.87 -1.09 13.96
C ALA A 40 -1.35 -0.93 14.11
N ILE A 41 -0.57 -1.70 13.33
CA ILE A 41 0.90 -1.56 13.27
C ILE A 41 1.31 -0.18 12.78
N SER A 42 0.77 0.28 11.64
CA SER A 42 1.24 1.53 11.01
C SER A 42 0.95 2.77 11.85
N ARG A 43 0.00 2.68 12.79
CA ARG A 43 -0.41 3.76 13.69
C ARG A 43 0.06 3.56 15.13
N GLU A 44 0.74 2.44 15.40
CA GLU A 44 1.18 2.06 16.74
C GLU A 44 0.04 2.05 17.77
N ILE A 45 -1.13 1.49 17.37
CA ILE A 45 -2.32 1.37 18.23
C ILE A 45 -2.67 -0.10 18.49
N PRO A 46 -3.18 -0.49 19.68
CA PRO A 46 -3.39 -1.89 20.03
C PRO A 46 -4.32 -2.67 19.09
N PHE A 47 -5.30 -1.99 18.46
CA PHE A 47 -6.14 -2.60 17.45
C PHE A 47 -6.72 -1.57 16.48
N ALA A 48 -7.13 -2.02 15.30
CA ALA A 48 -7.94 -1.21 14.38
C ALA A 48 -9.01 -2.06 13.67
N PHE A 49 -10.12 -1.40 13.35
CA PHE A 49 -11.17 -1.99 12.53
C PHE A 49 -10.85 -1.83 11.04
N ALA A 50 -10.97 -2.90 10.28
CA ALA A 50 -10.91 -2.85 8.83
C ALA A 50 -12.10 -2.04 8.29
N LYS A 51 -11.82 -0.90 7.66
CA LYS A 51 -12.83 -0.05 7.04
C LYS A 51 -13.12 -0.52 5.61
N ALA A 52 -14.38 -0.41 5.19
CA ALA A 52 -14.79 -0.76 3.83
C ALA A 52 -13.97 -0.03 2.74
N GLU A 53 -13.61 1.23 2.98
CA GLU A 53 -12.75 2.02 2.10
C GLU A 53 -11.38 1.38 1.88
N GLN A 54 -10.74 0.89 2.95
CA GLN A 54 -9.42 0.25 2.87
C GLN A 54 -9.49 -1.08 2.11
N LEU A 55 -10.57 -1.85 2.33
CA LEU A 55 -10.80 -3.09 1.60
C LEU A 55 -11.00 -2.83 0.10
N ASN A 56 -11.68 -1.73 -0.25
CA ASN A 56 -11.87 -1.33 -1.64
C ASN A 56 -10.56 -0.86 -2.29
N GLN A 57 -9.75 -0.08 -1.59
CA GLN A 57 -8.42 0.32 -2.05
C GLN A 57 -7.52 -0.89 -2.32
N GLU A 58 -7.50 -1.88 -1.42
CA GLU A 58 -6.70 -3.09 -1.65
C GLU A 58 -7.21 -3.89 -2.86
N LYS A 59 -8.53 -4.03 -3.01
CA LYS A 59 -9.12 -4.69 -4.19
C LYS A 59 -8.70 -4.00 -5.49
N GLU A 60 -8.72 -2.68 -5.50
CA GLU A 60 -8.27 -1.87 -6.63
C GLU A 60 -6.77 -2.08 -6.91
N GLN A 61 -5.94 -2.12 -5.87
CA GLN A 61 -4.51 -2.40 -5.98
C GLN A 61 -4.23 -3.81 -6.52
N ILE A 62 -4.97 -4.82 -6.06
CA ILE A 62 -4.88 -6.19 -6.58
C ILE A 62 -5.29 -6.22 -8.06
N GLN A 63 -6.35 -5.49 -8.42
CA GLN A 63 -6.81 -5.42 -9.80
C GLN A 63 -5.77 -4.77 -10.72
N LEU A 64 -5.17 -3.66 -10.29
CA LEU A 64 -4.06 -3.01 -11.00
C LEU A 64 -2.87 -3.95 -11.17
N LYS A 65 -2.45 -4.66 -10.11
CA LYS A 65 -1.35 -5.65 -10.18
C LYS A 65 -1.60 -6.75 -11.20
N LYS A 66 -2.85 -7.23 -11.30
CA LYS A 66 -3.23 -8.24 -12.29
C LYS A 66 -3.14 -7.72 -13.73
N GLN A 67 -3.35 -6.42 -13.93
CA GLN A 67 -3.32 -5.77 -15.25
C GLN A 67 -1.90 -5.44 -15.72
N THR A 68 -0.90 -5.39 -14.83
CA THR A 68 0.47 -4.95 -15.16
C THR A 68 1.09 -5.66 -16.36
N LEU A 69 0.92 -6.99 -16.48
CA LEU A 69 1.50 -7.76 -17.59
C LEU A 69 0.85 -7.39 -18.93
N THR A 70 -0.48 -7.27 -18.96
CA THR A 70 -1.23 -6.83 -20.14
C THR A 70 -0.89 -5.38 -20.49
N ALA A 71 -0.77 -4.51 -19.49
CA ALA A 71 -0.38 -3.11 -19.67
C ALA A 71 1.03 -2.96 -20.27
N LEU A 72 1.98 -3.84 -19.90
CA LEU A 72 3.29 -3.90 -20.54
C LEU A 72 3.19 -4.31 -22.01
N GLN A 73 2.39 -5.34 -22.33
CA GLN A 73 2.16 -5.77 -23.72
C GLN A 73 1.50 -4.67 -24.57
N ASN A 74 0.56 -3.93 -23.98
CA ASN A 74 -0.14 -2.82 -24.62
C ASN A 74 0.67 -1.52 -24.66
N GLN A 75 1.92 -1.53 -24.20
CA GLN A 75 2.78 -0.34 -24.12
C GLN A 75 2.12 0.82 -23.35
N GLU A 76 1.41 0.53 -22.26
CA GLU A 76 0.74 1.54 -21.44
C GLU A 76 1.72 2.24 -20.47
N PHE A 77 2.86 1.60 -20.18
CA PHE A 77 3.94 2.22 -19.40
C PHE A 77 4.77 3.16 -20.29
N ARG A 78 4.97 4.38 -19.80
CA ARG A 78 5.73 5.46 -20.45
C ARG A 78 6.85 5.92 -19.54
N MET A 79 7.99 6.24 -20.15
CA MET A 79 9.10 6.88 -19.45
C MET A 79 8.85 8.39 -19.37
N PHE A 80 9.00 8.94 -18.17
CA PHE A 80 9.03 10.36 -17.89
C PHE A 80 10.43 10.72 -17.37
N LEU A 81 10.82 11.98 -17.50
CA LEU A 81 12.11 12.48 -17.04
C LEU A 81 11.88 13.51 -15.94
N GLN A 82 12.41 13.25 -14.75
CA GLN A 82 12.41 14.19 -13.65
C GLN A 82 13.75 14.93 -13.62
N PRO A 83 13.80 16.26 -13.85
CA PRO A 83 15.05 17.00 -13.91
C PRO A 83 15.81 16.96 -12.58
N ILE A 84 17.13 16.83 -12.67
CA ILE A 84 18.07 16.99 -11.56
C ILE A 84 18.78 18.32 -11.80
N VAL A 85 18.79 19.19 -10.79
CA VAL A 85 19.36 20.53 -10.87
C VAL A 85 20.52 20.71 -9.90
N ARG A 86 21.50 21.52 -10.30
CA ARG A 86 22.60 21.95 -9.42
C ARG A 86 22.04 22.90 -8.35
N GLY A 87 22.35 22.63 -7.08
CA GLY A 87 21.83 23.41 -5.95
C GLY A 87 22.26 24.88 -5.93
N GLU A 88 23.38 25.21 -6.58
CA GLU A 88 23.98 26.56 -6.58
C GLU A 88 23.27 27.53 -7.53
N ASN A 89 22.83 27.06 -8.71
CA ASN A 89 22.33 27.92 -9.79
C ASN A 89 21.05 27.38 -10.48
N ALA A 90 20.47 26.28 -9.97
CA ALA A 90 19.31 25.59 -10.54
C ALA A 90 19.49 25.12 -12.00
N GLU A 91 20.73 25.05 -12.49
CA GLU A 91 21.02 24.53 -13.83
C GLU A 91 20.70 23.04 -13.90
N ILE A 92 19.99 22.62 -14.95
CA ILE A 92 19.68 21.21 -15.19
C ILE A 92 20.97 20.48 -15.51
N CYS A 93 21.35 19.55 -14.64
CA CYS A 93 22.57 18.76 -14.76
C CYS A 93 22.32 17.28 -15.06
N GLY A 94 21.06 16.85 -15.10
CA GLY A 94 20.65 15.50 -15.47
C GLY A 94 19.14 15.30 -15.38
N ALA A 95 18.70 14.06 -15.53
CA ALA A 95 17.32 13.66 -15.28
C ALA A 95 17.22 12.21 -14.81
N GLU A 96 16.29 11.94 -13.90
CA GLU A 96 15.90 10.59 -13.50
C GLU A 96 14.81 10.07 -14.45
N ALA A 97 15.02 8.88 -15.02
CA ALA A 97 14.01 8.17 -15.79
C ALA A 97 13.04 7.47 -14.85
N VAL A 98 11.78 7.90 -14.87
CA VAL A 98 10.72 7.39 -13.99
C VAL A 98 9.55 6.83 -14.81
N SER A 99 9.02 5.68 -14.39
CA SER A 99 7.89 5.05 -15.06
C SER A 99 6.57 5.73 -14.69
N ARG A 100 5.67 5.86 -15.66
CA ARG A 100 4.26 6.24 -15.47
C ARG A 100 3.38 5.29 -16.24
N TRP A 101 2.23 4.94 -15.69
CA TRP A 101 1.26 4.09 -16.37
C TRP A 101 0.14 4.94 -16.95
N ASN A 102 0.07 5.05 -18.27
CA ASN A 102 -1.04 5.68 -18.96
C ASN A 102 -2.21 4.69 -19.08
N HIS A 103 -2.92 4.46 -17.97
CA HIS A 103 -3.97 3.46 -17.86
C HIS A 103 -5.22 3.90 -18.64
N PRO A 104 -5.83 3.03 -19.46
CA PRO A 104 -6.89 3.40 -20.40
C PRO A 104 -8.13 4.04 -19.74
N GLN A 105 -8.53 3.57 -18.56
CA GLN A 105 -9.69 4.14 -17.83
C GLN A 105 -9.33 5.08 -16.68
N LYS A 106 -8.13 4.96 -16.09
CA LYS A 106 -7.73 5.72 -14.89
C LYS A 106 -6.81 6.91 -15.21
N GLY A 107 -6.40 7.05 -16.47
CA GLY A 107 -5.44 8.07 -16.88
C GLY A 107 -4.03 7.77 -16.37
N LEU A 108 -3.26 8.82 -16.11
CA LEU A 108 -1.86 8.72 -15.72
C LEU A 108 -1.72 8.33 -14.24
N LEU A 109 -1.23 7.12 -13.99
CA LEU A 109 -0.94 6.60 -12.65
C LEU A 109 0.55 6.73 -12.33
N PHE A 110 0.83 7.01 -11.05
CA PHE A 110 2.16 7.17 -10.48
C PHE A 110 2.52 5.97 -9.61
N PRO A 111 3.81 5.65 -9.39
CA PRO A 111 4.23 4.47 -8.62
C PRO A 111 3.74 4.41 -7.16
N ASN A 112 3.33 5.55 -6.59
CA ASN A 112 2.88 5.68 -5.20
C ASN A 112 1.36 5.83 -5.05
N VAL A 113 0.60 5.58 -6.12
CA VAL A 113 -0.87 5.50 -6.08
C VAL A 113 -1.30 4.13 -5.62
#